data_AF-A0AA39TTV3-F1
#
_entry.id   AF-A0AA39TTV3-F1
#
_cell.length_a   1.000
_cell.length_b   1.000
_cell.length_c   1.000
_cell.angle_alpha   90.00
_cell.angle_beta   90.00
_cell.angle_gamma   90.00
#
_symmetry.space_group_name_H-M   'P 1'
#
loop_
_entity.id
_entity.type
_entity.pdbx_description
1 polymer ?
#
loop_
_entity_poly.entity_id
_entity_poly.type
_entity_poly.pdbx_seq_one_letter_code
_entity_poly.pdbx_strand_id
1 'polypeptide(L)'
;MRKPNNRRGIRLLALHRSKFSSSRALSYLTQDNVSDRVRASHLLVKHSGSRRPSSWKEANITRSKEEAIEILKTYQDVIGDSADKFAQLATKHSDCSSHEKGGDLGYFGRGQMQKPFEDTAFSLKVGEISDIISTDSGVHLVLRTA
;
A
#
# COMPACT_ATOMS: atom_id res chain seq x y z
N MET A 1 52.61 66.75 -17.69
CA MET A 1 51.87 67.89 -17.07
C MET A 1 50.46 67.99 -17.66
N ARG A 2 49.43 67.64 -16.89
CA ARG A 2 48.07 68.26 -16.81
C ARG A 2 47.26 67.47 -15.77
N LYS A 3 46.47 68.21 -14.97
CA LYS A 3 45.86 67.85 -13.68
C LYS A 3 44.45 67.21 -13.84
N PRO A 4 43.77 66.79 -12.73
CA PRO A 4 42.86 65.62 -12.63
C PRO A 4 41.36 65.95 -12.64
N ASN A 5 40.48 64.93 -12.58
CA ASN A 5 39.10 65.00 -12.08
C ASN A 5 38.60 63.56 -11.76
N ASN A 6 38.42 63.11 -10.52
CA ASN A 6 37.45 63.46 -9.46
C ASN A 6 35.98 63.06 -9.77
N ARG A 7 35.60 61.83 -9.36
CA ARG A 7 34.30 61.43 -8.79
C ARG A 7 34.56 60.18 -7.92
N ARG A 8 34.71 60.27 -6.60
CA ARG A 8 33.71 60.40 -5.50
C ARG A 8 32.58 59.37 -5.52
N GLY A 9 32.63 58.48 -4.53
CA GLY A 9 31.53 57.69 -3.97
C GLY A 9 31.20 56.42 -4.76
N ILE A 10 30.85 55.26 -4.18
CA ILE A 10 30.26 55.00 -2.86
C ILE A 10 30.59 53.54 -2.49
N ARG A 11 30.73 53.30 -1.17
CA ARG A 11 31.10 52.04 -0.48
C ARG A 11 30.37 50.78 -0.96
N LEU A 12 31.15 49.71 -1.09
CA LEU A 12 30.72 48.31 -1.02
C LEU A 12 30.57 47.92 0.45
N LEU A 13 29.40 47.42 0.87
CA LEU A 13 29.27 46.53 2.03
C LEU A 13 28.06 45.61 1.84
N ALA A 14 28.27 44.37 2.26
CA ALA A 14 27.55 43.19 1.87
C ALA A 14 26.32 42.88 2.74
N LEU A 15 25.51 41.93 2.22
CA LEU A 15 24.57 41.03 2.88
C LEU A 15 23.39 41.68 3.63
N HIS A 16 22.17 41.26 3.28
CA HIS A 16 21.38 40.31 4.06
C HIS A 16 20.19 39.80 3.22
N ARG A 17 20.03 38.48 3.16
CA ARG A 17 18.91 37.77 2.51
C ARG A 17 17.65 37.93 3.35
N SER A 18 16.50 38.20 2.71
CA SER A 18 15.17 37.78 3.18
C SER A 18 14.13 38.07 2.09
N LYS A 19 13.66 37.06 1.35
CA LYS A 19 12.31 36.44 1.44
C LYS A 19 11.18 37.48 1.23
N PHE A 20 10.29 37.39 0.25
CA PHE A 20 9.47 36.25 -0.18
C PHE A 20 9.00 36.51 -1.63
N SER A 21 9.18 35.53 -2.51
CA SER A 21 8.61 35.53 -3.85
C SER A 21 7.11 35.24 -3.74
N SER A 22 6.28 36.13 -4.26
CA SER A 22 4.86 35.88 -4.48
C SER A 22 4.70 34.84 -5.59
N SER A 23 4.86 33.57 -5.23
CA SER A 23 4.43 32.44 -6.06
C SER A 23 3.27 31.77 -5.35
N ARG A 24 2.05 32.25 -5.62
CA ARG A 24 0.80 31.55 -5.36
C ARG A 24 0.72 30.40 -6.37
N ALA A 25 1.65 29.46 -6.24
CA ALA A 25 1.80 28.29 -7.08
C ALA A 25 0.94 27.17 -6.48
N LEU A 26 -0.12 26.83 -7.22
CA LEU A 26 -0.51 25.45 -7.52
C LEU A 26 -0.35 24.44 -6.38
N SER A 27 -1.25 24.46 -5.40
CA SER A 27 -1.45 23.33 -4.46
C SER A 27 -2.76 22.58 -4.73
N TYR A 28 -3.29 22.62 -5.96
CA TYR A 28 -4.44 21.83 -6.40
C TYR A 28 -4.01 20.58 -7.18
N LEU A 29 -3.09 19.81 -6.60
CA LEU A 29 -2.73 18.45 -7.00
C LEU A 29 -2.59 17.72 -5.66
N THR A 30 -3.55 16.96 -5.14
CA THR A 30 -4.28 15.86 -5.75
C THR A 30 -5.72 15.87 -5.22
N GLN A 31 -6.70 16.00 -6.12
CA GLN A 31 -8.01 15.43 -5.84
C GLN A 31 -7.85 13.92 -6.01
N ASP A 32 -7.32 13.27 -4.98
CA ASP A 32 -7.46 11.83 -4.85
C ASP A 32 -8.95 11.58 -4.86
N ASN A 33 -9.43 10.99 -5.95
CA ASN A 33 -10.80 10.54 -6.07
C ASN A 33 -10.96 9.45 -5.00
N VAL A 34 -11.32 9.84 -3.79
CA VAL A 34 -11.62 8.92 -2.69
C VAL A 34 -12.91 8.23 -3.11
N SER A 35 -12.78 7.23 -3.96
CA SER A 35 -13.88 6.32 -4.23
C SER A 35 -14.31 5.76 -2.88
N ASP A 36 -15.60 5.87 -2.57
CA ASP A 36 -16.19 5.33 -1.34
C ASP A 36 -16.00 3.81 -1.23
N ARG A 37 -15.52 3.18 -2.32
CA ARG A 37 -15.31 1.75 -2.45
C ARG A 37 -13.99 1.46 -3.17
N VAL A 38 -13.33 0.39 -2.76
CA VAL A 38 -12.17 -0.18 -3.45
C VAL A 38 -12.50 -1.60 -3.89
N ARG A 39 -11.78 -2.12 -4.88
CA ARG A 39 -11.78 -3.55 -5.21
C ARG A 39 -10.43 -4.11 -4.83
N ALA A 40 -10.41 -5.25 -4.16
CA ALA A 40 -9.17 -5.92 -3.81
C ALA A 40 -9.28 -7.44 -3.95
N SER A 41 -8.14 -8.04 -4.26
CA SER A 41 -7.91 -9.48 -4.13
C SER A 41 -7.06 -9.75 -2.91
N HIS A 42 -7.16 -10.95 -2.35
CA HIS A 42 -6.29 -11.37 -1.26
C HIS A 42 -5.78 -12.80 -1.38
N LEU A 43 -4.64 -13.05 -0.73
CA LEU A 43 -4.13 -14.38 -0.47
C LEU A 43 -4.11 -14.58 1.04
N LEU A 44 -5.11 -15.28 1.56
CA LEU A 44 -5.23 -15.63 2.98
C LEU A 44 -4.53 -16.95 3.30
N VAL A 45 -3.67 -16.97 4.32
CA VAL A 45 -3.18 -18.19 4.98
C VAL A 45 -3.67 -18.19 6.43
N LYS A 46 -4.43 -19.23 6.76
CA LYS A 46 -4.96 -19.43 8.12
C LYS A 46 -3.95 -20.14 9.01
N HIS A 47 -4.10 -19.93 10.31
CA HIS A 47 -3.35 -20.59 11.38
C HIS A 47 -4.29 -21.06 12.49
N SER A 48 -3.76 -21.79 13.47
CA SER A 48 -4.52 -22.35 14.60
C SER A 48 -5.30 -21.30 15.40
N GLY A 49 -4.73 -20.11 15.58
CA GLY A 49 -5.40 -18.96 16.19
C GLY A 49 -6.38 -18.17 15.31
N SER A 50 -6.65 -18.59 14.07
CA SER A 50 -7.64 -17.94 13.21
C SER A 50 -9.06 -18.25 13.71
N ARG A 51 -10.00 -17.30 13.59
CA ARG A 51 -11.41 -17.41 14.05
C ARG A 51 -12.13 -18.67 13.57
N ARG A 52 -11.70 -19.21 12.42
CA ARG A 52 -12.18 -20.49 11.86
C ARG A 52 -10.98 -21.21 11.25
N PRO A 53 -10.26 -22.07 12.00
CA PRO A 53 -9.03 -22.74 11.56
C PRO A 53 -9.36 -23.95 10.66
N SER A 54 -10.02 -23.67 9.54
CA SER A 54 -10.50 -24.64 8.56
C SER A 54 -10.76 -23.94 7.23
N SER A 55 -10.50 -24.60 6.11
CA SER A 55 -10.72 -24.09 4.76
C SER A 55 -11.20 -25.19 3.82
N TRP A 56 -11.38 -24.86 2.54
CA TRP A 56 -11.78 -25.81 1.50
C TRP A 56 -10.72 -26.89 1.24
N LYS A 57 -9.44 -26.57 1.46
CA LYS A 57 -8.31 -27.49 1.25
C LYS A 57 -7.91 -28.27 2.51
N GLU A 58 -8.30 -27.80 3.69
CA GLU A 58 -7.88 -28.40 4.95
C GLU A 58 -8.94 -28.23 6.04
N ALA A 59 -9.46 -29.36 6.53
CA ALA A 59 -10.55 -29.38 7.50
C ALA A 59 -10.13 -28.87 8.89
N ASN A 60 -8.88 -29.10 9.29
CA ASN A 60 -8.34 -28.70 10.60
C ASN A 60 -6.94 -28.13 10.45
N ILE A 61 -6.81 -26.81 10.58
CA ILE A 61 -5.55 -26.08 10.40
C ILE A 61 -4.84 -25.93 11.75
N THR A 62 -3.67 -26.58 11.87
CA THR A 62 -2.90 -26.63 13.12
C THR A 62 -1.63 -25.76 13.12
N ARG A 63 -1.20 -25.28 11.95
CA ARG A 63 0.01 -24.44 11.82
C ARG A 63 -0.02 -23.20 12.69
N SER A 64 1.14 -22.76 13.15
CA SER A 64 1.29 -21.53 13.92
C SER A 64 1.09 -20.28 13.05
N LYS A 65 0.95 -19.13 13.71
CA LYS A 65 0.87 -17.84 13.01
C LYS A 65 2.19 -17.52 12.30
N GLU A 66 3.31 -17.87 12.92
CA GLU A 66 4.65 -17.67 12.41
C GLU A 66 4.86 -18.51 11.14
N GLU A 67 4.45 -19.78 11.15
CA GLU A 67 4.48 -20.63 9.96
C GLU A 67 3.62 -20.07 8.83
N ALA A 68 2.42 -19.56 9.15
CA ALA A 68 1.56 -18.92 8.15
C ALA A 68 2.20 -17.66 7.54
N ILE A 69 2.96 -16.89 8.32
CA ILE A 69 3.72 -15.73 7.84
C ILE A 69 4.87 -16.18 6.92
N GLU A 70 5.64 -17.20 7.28
CA GLU A 70 6.74 -17.71 6.43
C GLU A 70 6.22 -18.29 5.10
N ILE A 71 5.06 -18.96 5.12
CA ILE A 71 4.38 -19.40 3.90
C ILE A 71 4.03 -18.19 3.02
N LEU A 72 3.46 -17.13 3.60
CA LEU A 72 3.12 -15.92 2.86
C LEU A 72 4.35 -15.18 2.30
N LYS A 73 5.46 -15.12 3.04
CA LYS A 73 6.71 -14.53 2.54
C LYS A 73 7.21 -15.28 1.30
N THR A 74 7.20 -16.61 1.35
CA THR A 74 7.57 -17.44 0.20
C THR A 74 6.70 -17.12 -1.02
N TYR A 75 5.39 -16.91 -0.83
CA TYR A 75 4.51 -16.50 -1.91
C TYR A 75 4.79 -15.08 -2.38
N GLN A 76 5.01 -14.13 -1.47
CA GLN A 76 5.36 -12.75 -1.80
C GLN A 76 6.60 -12.68 -2.70
N ASP A 77 7.64 -13.45 -2.39
CA ASP A 77 8.86 -13.54 -3.20
C ASP A 77 8.60 -14.06 -4.61
N VAL A 78 7.73 -15.07 -4.76
CA VAL A 78 7.35 -15.61 -6.07
C VAL A 78 6.51 -14.60 -6.87
N ILE A 79 5.59 -13.90 -6.20
CA ILE A 79 4.68 -12.93 -6.79
C ILE A 79 5.47 -11.73 -7.34
N GLY A 80 6.37 -11.15 -6.54
CA GLY A 80 6.94 -9.84 -6.81
C GLY A 80 5.82 -8.81 -6.98
N ASP A 81 5.78 -8.14 -8.14
CA ASP A 81 4.73 -7.18 -8.49
C ASP A 81 3.69 -7.72 -9.50
N SER A 82 3.64 -9.04 -9.72
CA SER A 82 2.79 -9.64 -10.75
C SER A 82 1.40 -9.99 -10.22
N ALA A 83 0.38 -9.23 -10.65
CA ALA A 83 -1.02 -9.54 -10.37
C ALA A 83 -1.46 -10.93 -10.85
N ASP A 84 -0.94 -11.40 -11.99
CA ASP A 84 -1.26 -12.73 -12.52
C ASP A 84 -0.72 -13.85 -11.62
N LYS A 85 0.52 -13.71 -11.13
CA LYS A 85 1.09 -14.66 -10.17
C LYS A 85 0.36 -14.63 -8.84
N PHE A 86 -0.03 -13.44 -8.38
CA PHE A 86 -0.87 -13.27 -7.20
C PHE A 86 -2.16 -14.08 -7.34
N ALA A 87 -2.90 -13.88 -8.44
CA ALA A 87 -4.15 -14.58 -8.70
C ALA A 87 -3.94 -16.10 -8.76
N GLN A 88 -2.88 -16.57 -9.43
CA GLN A 88 -2.56 -18.01 -9.51
C GLN A 88 -2.28 -18.63 -8.13
N LEU A 89 -1.49 -17.96 -7.28
CA LEU A 89 -1.18 -18.44 -5.94
C LEU A 89 -2.40 -18.35 -5.02
N ALA A 90 -3.23 -17.32 -5.15
CA ALA A 90 -4.49 -17.21 -4.43
C ALA A 90 -5.43 -18.37 -4.78
N THR A 91 -5.57 -18.71 -6.07
CA THR A 91 -6.39 -19.86 -6.50
C THR A 91 -5.91 -21.18 -5.92
N LYS A 92 -4.59 -21.39 -5.87
CA LYS A 92 -4.01 -22.68 -5.45
C LYS A 92 -3.89 -22.81 -3.93
N HIS A 93 -3.62 -21.70 -3.23
CA HIS A 93 -3.15 -21.76 -1.85
C HIS A 93 -3.97 -20.93 -0.86
N SER A 94 -4.89 -20.06 -1.29
CA SER A 94 -5.64 -19.29 -0.30
C SER A 94 -6.61 -20.16 0.51
N ASP A 95 -6.69 -19.93 1.81
CA ASP A 95 -7.66 -20.52 2.72
C ASP A 95 -9.05 -19.84 2.71
N CYS A 96 -9.25 -18.86 1.83
CA CYS A 96 -10.54 -18.20 1.61
C CYS A 96 -11.28 -18.82 0.44
N SER A 97 -12.62 -18.80 0.45
CA SER A 97 -13.47 -19.24 -0.67
C SER A 97 -13.29 -18.38 -1.94
N SER A 98 -12.75 -17.17 -1.83
CA SER A 98 -12.40 -16.32 -2.98
C SER A 98 -11.29 -16.91 -3.86
N HIS A 99 -10.63 -18.00 -3.43
CA HIS A 99 -9.65 -18.72 -4.25
C HIS A 99 -10.19 -19.07 -5.65
N GLU A 100 -11.48 -19.42 -5.77
CA GLU A 100 -12.12 -19.73 -7.06
C GLU A 100 -12.06 -18.58 -8.07
N LYS A 101 -11.83 -17.34 -7.60
CA LYS A 101 -11.76 -16.11 -8.39
C LYS A 101 -10.39 -15.44 -8.28
N GLY A 102 -9.32 -16.21 -8.04
CA GLY A 102 -7.97 -15.65 -7.88
C GLY A 102 -7.84 -14.70 -6.69
N GLY A 103 -8.66 -14.92 -5.65
CA GLY A 103 -8.66 -14.11 -4.43
C GLY A 103 -9.53 -12.85 -4.50
N ASP A 104 -10.21 -12.57 -5.61
CA ASP A 104 -11.06 -11.37 -5.75
C ASP A 104 -12.21 -11.36 -4.73
N LEU A 105 -12.31 -10.27 -3.97
CA LEU A 105 -13.37 -10.00 -3.00
C LEU A 105 -14.46 -9.07 -3.55
N GLY A 106 -14.28 -8.56 -4.77
CA GLY A 106 -15.18 -7.56 -5.35
C GLY A 106 -15.04 -6.19 -4.68
N TYR A 107 -15.98 -5.30 -4.97
CA TYR A 107 -15.97 -3.94 -4.44
C TYR A 107 -16.53 -3.89 -3.02
N PHE A 108 -15.81 -3.25 -2.11
CA PHE A 108 -16.26 -3.00 -0.75
C PHE A 108 -15.98 -1.57 -0.32
N GLY A 109 -16.86 -1.04 0.52
CA GLY A 109 -16.71 0.23 1.21
C GLY A 109 -16.22 0.06 2.64
N ARG A 110 -16.11 1.17 3.36
CA ARG A 110 -15.71 1.17 4.77
C ARG A 110 -16.73 0.46 5.66
N GLY A 111 -16.25 -0.21 6.71
CA GLY A 111 -17.05 -1.00 7.64
C GLY A 111 -17.46 -2.40 7.14
N GLN A 112 -17.06 -2.80 5.94
CA GLN A 112 -17.43 -4.12 5.36
C GLN A 112 -16.37 -5.20 5.57
N MET A 113 -15.13 -4.81 5.85
CA MET A 113 -14.00 -5.72 6.08
C MET A 113 -13.45 -5.56 7.50
N GLN A 114 -12.63 -6.51 7.95
CA GLN A 114 -11.91 -6.35 9.23
C GLN A 114 -10.95 -5.16 9.14
N LYS A 115 -10.90 -4.34 10.21
CA LYS A 115 -10.23 -3.04 10.20
C LYS A 115 -8.81 -3.06 9.62
N PRO A 116 -7.91 -4.01 9.97
CA PRO A 116 -6.56 -4.02 9.39
C PRO A 116 -6.57 -4.29 7.88
N PHE A 117 -7.47 -5.15 7.40
CA PHE A 117 -7.60 -5.42 5.96
C PHE A 117 -8.14 -4.21 5.21
N GLU A 118 -9.16 -3.58 5.76
CA GLU A 118 -9.76 -2.37 5.18
C GLU A 118 -8.73 -1.25 5.07
N ASP A 119 -8.06 -0.92 6.17
CA ASP A 119 -7.10 0.19 6.19
C ASP A 119 -5.99 -0.01 5.17
N THR A 120 -5.47 -1.23 5.05
CA THR A 120 -4.50 -1.60 4.03
C THR A 120 -5.07 -1.47 2.62
N ALA A 121 -6.24 -2.03 2.34
CA ALA A 121 -6.82 -1.97 1.00
C ALA A 121 -7.08 -0.52 0.53
N PHE A 122 -7.53 0.34 1.44
CA PHE A 122 -7.76 1.76 1.15
C PHE A 122 -6.46 2.59 1.06
N SER A 123 -5.36 2.16 1.69
CA SER A 123 -4.07 2.84 1.60
C SER A 123 -3.27 2.50 0.35
N LEU A 124 -3.51 1.32 -0.25
CA LEU A 124 -2.84 0.88 -1.47
C LEU A 124 -3.26 1.70 -2.69
N LYS A 125 -2.33 1.89 -3.62
CA LYS A 125 -2.64 2.33 -4.99
C LYS A 125 -3.19 1.14 -5.80
N VAL A 126 -3.91 1.44 -6.88
CA VAL A 126 -4.38 0.40 -7.81
C VAL A 126 -3.16 -0.30 -8.42
N GLY A 127 -3.16 -1.63 -8.36
CA GLY A 127 -2.05 -2.50 -8.77
C GLY A 127 -1.02 -2.78 -7.68
N GLU A 128 -1.09 -2.12 -6.53
CA GLU A 128 -0.13 -2.30 -5.44
C GLU A 128 -0.48 -3.51 -4.57
N ILE A 129 0.56 -4.23 -4.14
CA ILE A 129 0.48 -5.37 -3.22
C ILE A 129 0.98 -4.92 -1.86
N SER A 130 0.25 -5.26 -0.80
CA SER A 130 0.63 -4.91 0.58
C SER A 130 1.78 -5.76 1.13
N ASP A 131 2.32 -5.31 2.25
CA ASP A 131 2.98 -6.18 3.21
C ASP A 131 2.01 -7.22 3.79
N ILE A 132 2.55 -8.21 4.50
CA ILE A 132 1.75 -9.21 5.22
C ILE A 132 1.03 -8.54 6.39
N ILE A 133 -0.30 -8.63 6.37
CA ILE A 133 -1.16 -8.12 7.44
C ILE A 133 -1.83 -9.25 8.20
N SER A 134 -2.22 -8.99 9.45
CA SER A 134 -2.91 -9.95 10.30
C SER A 134 -4.31 -9.46 10.65
N THR A 135 -5.27 -10.38 10.58
CA THR A 135 -6.65 -10.18 11.07
C THR A 135 -7.09 -11.41 11.85
N ASP A 136 -8.29 -11.40 12.42
CA ASP A 136 -8.84 -12.57 13.11
C ASP A 136 -9.06 -13.75 12.14
N SER A 137 -9.12 -13.49 10.84
CA SER A 137 -9.23 -14.57 9.84
C SER A 137 -7.91 -15.29 9.55
N GLY A 138 -6.76 -14.75 9.95
CA GLY A 138 -5.43 -15.24 9.59
C GLY A 138 -4.53 -14.12 9.07
N VAL A 139 -3.53 -14.49 8.27
CA VAL A 139 -2.60 -13.53 7.64
C VAL A 139 -2.87 -13.39 6.15
N HIS A 140 -2.68 -12.20 5.60
CA HIS A 140 -3.09 -11.85 4.24
C HIS A 140 -1.99 -11.08 3.52
N LEU A 141 -1.86 -11.34 2.21
CA LEU A 141 -1.41 -10.34 1.25
C LEU A 141 -2.65 -9.74 0.58
N VAL A 142 -2.62 -8.43 0.30
CA VAL A 142 -3.71 -7.69 -0.32
C VAL A 142 -3.22 -7.05 -1.61
N LEU A 143 -3.94 -7.24 -2.70
CA LEU A 143 -3.72 -6.55 -3.98
C LEU A 143 -4.92 -5.66 -4.25
N ARG A 144 -4.72 -4.34 -4.38
CA ARG A 144 -5.79 -3.45 -4.82
C ARG A 144 -5.94 -3.50 -6.33
N THR A 145 -7.15 -3.76 -6.82
CA THR A 145 -7.45 -3.87 -8.26
C THR A 145 -8.29 -2.73 -8.81
N ALA A 146 -8.94 -1.93 -7.95
CA ALA A 146 -9.60 -0.66 -8.28
C ALA A 146 -9.70 0.27 -7.06
#